data_AF-G3EL97-F1
#
_entry.id   AF-G3EL97-F1
#
_cell.length_a   1.000
_cell.length_b   1.000
_cell.length_c   1.000
_cell.angle_alpha   90.00
_cell.angle_beta   90.00
_cell.angle_gamma   90.00
#
_symmetry.space_group_name_H-M   'P 1'
#
loop_
_entity.id
_entity.type
_entity.pdbx_description
1 polymer ?
#
loop_
_entity_poly.entity_id
_entity_poly.type
_entity_poly.pdbx_seq_one_letter_code
_entity_poly.pdbx_strand_id
1 'polypeptide(L)'
;KDLAMEREVSELRRQYEDEKAKGRSNEREKAELLRKIQALEEENAKVIIQEKVREIVRPDPKAENEVANLRLDLVEQERKYRGGEEQLNSCQNDLATLRNREPQVEVQEVIKEVIKYKNDPETEMELQHLRDEIVDRTRAIERADLEIYQLKQEIQALKVAKPQVQTKEVVQEVLQYREDPQTREEVESLRAQLAEEQKKHMDLERERMLQEEKIREKEEELSQVKEKVVQQEVVRLEQDPALKAEVNSFSQSIENELQQIDSLRDELRKLQRRRSELEWQLEELEKERQARREAELEVQQLRIRLSELEQQERETTERVTVKQKVILQQDPQQEKEHSLLKLELEEEKHRRQFLQTELEALRKKLQALEKMEVKEKVVFSESIQVEKGDTEYEIQKLKNNLEEESRRKLELDADINRLEAKLSDVEFNNSKSSKELDFLREENHKLHLEKQNLLLETRRLQSEIELTVTETQDLRNMSQVDNGVNLDSRFQVLERELDDLKRLSREKDNEIEQLQTRLQTVAIKREQRENHLRRSIVVIDPDTGKEMTPEEAHTLGLIEWSLYVKLKS
;
A
#
# COMPACT_ATOMS: atom_id res chain seq x y z
N LYS A 1 -18.84 -72.89 52.98
CA LYS A 1 -17.96 -71.78 52.55
C LYS A 1 -18.55 -71.29 51.25
N ASP A 2 -19.20 -70.14 51.28
CA ASP A 2 -20.20 -69.78 50.28
C ASP A 2 -19.56 -69.06 49.09
N LEU A 3 -19.45 -69.79 47.98
CA LEU A 3 -18.91 -69.32 46.70
C LEU A 3 -19.63 -68.07 46.15
N ALA A 4 -20.87 -67.82 46.56
CA ALA A 4 -21.61 -66.61 46.19
C ALA A 4 -21.01 -65.35 46.82
N MET A 5 -20.63 -65.42 48.10
CA MET A 5 -20.03 -64.29 48.82
C MET A 5 -18.63 -63.96 48.28
N GLU A 6 -17.84 -64.97 47.89
CA GLU A 6 -16.53 -64.76 47.27
C GLU A 6 -16.63 -64.09 45.89
N ARG A 7 -17.69 -64.39 45.12
CA ARG A 7 -17.96 -63.72 43.84
C ARG A 7 -18.38 -62.26 44.05
N GLU A 8 -19.28 -61.99 44.98
CA GLU A 8 -19.70 -60.62 45.31
C GLU A 8 -18.52 -59.77 45.83
N VAL A 9 -17.66 -60.33 46.69
CA VAL A 9 -16.44 -59.64 47.16
C VAL A 9 -15.48 -59.38 46.01
N SER A 10 -15.36 -60.31 45.05
CA SER A 10 -14.51 -60.13 43.86
C SER A 10 -15.08 -59.07 42.91
N GLU A 11 -16.40 -59.00 42.73
CA GLU A 11 -17.08 -57.97 41.95
C GLU A 11 -16.96 -56.59 42.59
N LEU A 12 -17.13 -56.48 43.91
CA LEU A 12 -16.93 -55.23 44.66
C LEU A 12 -15.48 -54.76 44.61
N ARG A 13 -14.51 -55.68 44.66
CA ARG A 13 -13.09 -55.34 44.46
C ARG A 13 -12.83 -54.82 43.05
N ARG A 14 -13.41 -55.45 42.02
CA ARG A 14 -13.29 -54.96 40.64
C ARG A 14 -13.91 -53.57 40.49
N GLN A 15 -15.10 -53.35 41.04
CA GLN A 15 -15.74 -52.03 41.02
C GLN A 15 -14.92 -50.97 41.77
N TYR A 16 -14.31 -51.32 42.90
CA TYR A 16 -13.42 -50.42 43.63
C TYR A 16 -12.15 -50.08 42.83
N GLU A 17 -11.56 -51.07 42.15
CA GLU A 17 -10.40 -50.85 41.27
C GLU A 17 -10.77 -49.99 40.05
N ASP A 18 -11.93 -50.22 39.45
CA ASP A 18 -12.48 -49.43 38.35
C ASP A 18 -12.74 -47.98 38.77
N GLU A 19 -13.37 -47.74 39.93
CA GLU A 19 -13.58 -46.40 40.48
C GLU A 19 -12.25 -45.72 40.84
N LYS A 20 -11.27 -46.46 41.37
CA LYS A 20 -9.91 -45.94 41.60
C LYS A 20 -9.18 -45.61 40.30
N ALA A 21 -9.45 -46.33 39.21
CA ALA A 21 -8.92 -46.00 37.89
C ALA A 21 -9.59 -44.74 37.32
N LYS A 22 -10.91 -44.60 37.44
CA LYS A 22 -11.63 -43.37 37.06
C LYS A 22 -11.18 -42.16 37.86
N GLY A 23 -10.99 -42.29 39.17
CA GLY A 23 -10.44 -41.23 40.02
C GLY A 23 -9.09 -40.73 39.53
N ARG A 24 -8.18 -41.66 39.15
CA ARG A 24 -6.88 -41.31 38.57
C ARG A 24 -7.00 -40.65 37.18
N SER A 25 -8.00 -41.02 36.37
CA SER A 25 -8.28 -40.35 35.10
C SER A 25 -8.75 -38.92 35.32
N ASN A 26 -9.70 -38.72 36.22
CA ASN A 26 -10.23 -37.41 36.57
C ASN A 26 -9.16 -36.49 37.19
N GLU A 27 -8.24 -37.04 37.99
CA GLU A 27 -7.09 -36.29 38.51
C GLU A 27 -6.15 -35.82 37.39
N ARG A 28 -5.92 -36.66 36.36
CA ARG A 28 -5.13 -36.27 35.18
C ARG A 28 -5.83 -35.20 34.37
N GLU A 29 -7.12 -35.37 34.10
CA GLU A 29 -7.93 -34.37 33.39
C GLU A 29 -7.96 -33.04 34.15
N LYS A 30 -8.11 -33.07 35.48
CA LYS A 30 -8.03 -31.89 36.32
C LYS A 30 -6.66 -31.21 36.23
N ALA A 31 -5.57 -31.98 36.25
CA ALA A 31 -4.21 -31.45 36.11
C ALA A 31 -3.96 -30.83 34.72
N GLU A 32 -4.51 -31.43 33.66
CA GLU A 32 -4.45 -30.89 32.29
C GLU A 32 -5.25 -29.60 32.15
N LEU A 33 -6.47 -29.55 32.72
CA LEU A 33 -7.29 -28.35 32.75
C LEU A 33 -6.61 -27.22 33.53
N LEU A 34 -5.99 -27.52 34.68
CA LEU A 34 -5.24 -26.53 35.46
C LEU A 34 -4.04 -25.99 34.68
N ARG A 35 -3.28 -26.83 33.98
CA ARG A 35 -2.20 -26.37 33.10
C ARG A 35 -2.72 -25.48 31.97
N LYS A 36 -3.88 -25.80 31.40
CA LYS A 36 -4.49 -25.01 30.33
C LYS A 36 -4.99 -23.65 30.84
N ILE A 37 -5.59 -23.62 32.04
CA ILE A 37 -5.97 -22.37 32.71
C ILE A 37 -4.73 -21.53 32.97
N GLN A 38 -3.66 -22.11 33.52
CA GLN A 38 -2.41 -21.39 33.76
C GLN A 38 -1.80 -20.83 32.46
N ALA A 39 -1.80 -21.61 31.37
CA ALA A 39 -1.32 -21.14 30.07
C ALA A 39 -2.16 -19.98 29.51
N LEU A 40 -3.49 -20.04 29.68
CA LEU A 40 -4.40 -18.94 29.31
C LEU A 40 -4.23 -17.71 30.21
N GLU A 41 -3.98 -17.90 31.50
CA GLU A 41 -3.66 -16.81 32.43
C GLU A 41 -2.32 -16.15 32.08
N GLU A 42 -1.29 -16.92 31.71
CA GLU A 42 0.00 -16.42 31.22
C GLU A 42 -0.13 -15.70 29.87
N GLU A 43 -1.02 -16.16 28.98
CA GLU A 43 -1.34 -15.49 27.72
C GLU A 43 -2.13 -14.19 27.96
N ASN A 44 -3.11 -14.20 28.86
CA ASN A 44 -3.91 -13.03 29.22
C ASN A 44 -3.13 -12.00 30.07
N ALA A 45 -2.12 -12.42 30.84
CA ALA A 45 -1.24 -11.56 31.61
C ALA A 45 -0.25 -10.77 30.74
N LYS A 46 -0.09 -11.14 29.46
CA LYS A 46 0.57 -10.29 28.46
C LYS A 46 -0.38 -9.17 28.04
N VAL A 47 -0.52 -8.18 28.92
CA VAL A 47 -1.17 -6.91 28.60
C VAL A 47 -0.34 -6.22 27.51
N ILE A 48 -0.80 -6.33 26.26
CA ILE A 48 -0.30 -5.48 25.18
C ILE A 48 -0.85 -4.08 25.48
N ILE A 49 -0.04 -3.23 26.12
CA ILE A 49 -0.33 -1.80 26.25
C ILE A 49 -0.22 -1.21 24.84
N GLN A 50 -1.33 -1.21 24.10
CA GLN A 50 -1.48 -0.35 22.93
C GLN A 50 -1.83 1.05 23.45
N GLU A 51 -0.81 1.88 23.64
CA GLU A 51 -0.98 3.30 23.86
C GLU A 51 -1.54 3.94 22.57
N LYS A 52 -2.86 3.94 22.42
CA LYS A 52 -3.54 4.73 21.38
C LYS A 52 -3.63 6.17 21.87
N VAL A 53 -2.60 6.96 21.63
CA VAL A 53 -2.67 8.41 21.75
C VAL A 53 -3.64 8.92 20.69
N ARG A 54 -4.86 9.28 21.10
CA ARG A 54 -5.77 10.08 20.26
C ARG A 54 -5.36 11.53 20.44
N GLU A 55 -4.59 12.05 19.49
CA GLU A 55 -4.42 13.49 19.38
C GLU A 55 -5.75 14.08 18.91
N ILE A 56 -6.52 14.67 19.84
CA ILE A 56 -7.66 15.51 19.47
C ILE A 56 -7.06 16.80 18.93
N VAL A 57 -6.70 16.79 17.64
CA VAL A 57 -6.39 18.02 16.90
C VAL A 57 -7.70 18.79 16.84
N ARG A 58 -7.88 19.76 17.74
CA ARG A 58 -8.95 20.75 17.62
C ARG A 58 -8.58 21.63 16.41
N PRO A 59 -9.38 21.64 15.34
CA PRO A 59 -9.14 22.57 14.26
C PRO A 59 -9.14 24.00 14.81
N ASP A 60 -8.27 24.87 14.29
CA ASP A 60 -8.21 26.26 14.72
C ASP A 60 -9.60 26.90 14.48
N PRO A 61 -10.24 27.51 15.50
CA PRO A 61 -11.55 28.16 15.34
C PRO A 61 -11.58 29.20 14.21
N LYS A 62 -10.44 29.76 13.83
CA LYS A 62 -10.32 30.65 12.68
C LYS A 62 -10.46 29.91 11.36
N ALA A 63 -9.84 28.74 11.23
CA ALA A 63 -9.96 27.89 10.05
C ALA A 63 -11.39 27.35 9.90
N GLU A 64 -12.07 27.01 11.00
CA GLU A 64 -13.48 26.59 10.95
C GLU A 64 -14.40 27.74 10.49
N ASN A 65 -14.17 28.96 10.98
CA ASN A 65 -14.92 30.13 10.54
C ASN A 65 -14.65 30.49 9.07
N GLU A 66 -13.41 30.39 8.60
CA GLU A 66 -13.07 30.59 7.19
C GLU A 66 -13.73 29.54 6.31
N VAL A 67 -13.74 28.27 6.72
CA VAL A 67 -14.46 27.20 6.01
C VAL A 67 -15.97 27.45 6.00
N ALA A 68 -16.55 27.94 7.10
CA ALA A 68 -17.97 28.30 7.16
C ALA A 68 -18.31 29.47 6.22
N ASN A 69 -17.46 30.50 6.16
CA ASN A 69 -17.63 31.62 5.24
C ASN A 69 -17.50 31.18 3.78
N LEU A 70 -16.50 30.36 3.45
CA LEU A 70 -16.32 29.81 2.10
C LEU A 70 -17.50 28.92 1.67
N ARG A 71 -18.10 28.17 2.61
CA ARG A 71 -19.33 27.41 2.34
C ARG A 71 -20.52 28.33 2.04
N LEU A 72 -20.65 29.44 2.77
CA LEU A 72 -21.70 30.42 2.51
C LEU A 72 -21.51 31.05 1.12
N ASP A 73 -20.28 31.46 0.81
CA ASP A 73 -19.92 32.03 -0.49
C ASP A 73 -20.19 31.05 -1.63
N LEU A 74 -19.86 29.77 -1.45
CA LEU A 74 -20.15 28.72 -2.44
C LEU A 74 -21.65 28.62 -2.73
N VAL A 75 -22.49 28.57 -1.69
CA VAL A 75 -23.95 28.50 -1.83
C VAL A 75 -24.50 29.76 -2.52
N GLU A 76 -23.95 30.94 -2.22
CA GLU A 76 -24.33 32.16 -2.92
C GLU A 76 -23.93 32.16 -4.40
N GLN A 77 -22.75 31.65 -4.74
CA GLN A 77 -22.31 31.52 -6.13
C GLN A 77 -23.16 30.48 -6.88
N GLU A 78 -23.49 29.36 -6.26
CA GLU A 78 -24.41 28.36 -6.84
C GLU A 78 -25.79 28.95 -7.12
N ARG A 79 -26.32 29.78 -6.21
CA ARG A 79 -27.59 30.50 -6.43
C ARG A 79 -27.50 31.48 -7.60
N LYS A 80 -26.41 32.25 -7.70
CA LYS A 80 -26.18 33.17 -8.83
C LYS A 80 -26.02 32.43 -10.15
N TYR A 81 -25.28 31.32 -10.15
CA TYR A 81 -25.11 30.47 -11.32
C TYR A 81 -26.44 29.91 -11.79
N ARG A 82 -27.24 29.34 -10.87
CA ARG A 82 -28.58 28.81 -11.17
C ARG A 82 -29.51 29.89 -11.74
N GLY A 83 -29.53 31.08 -11.12
CA GLY A 83 -30.31 32.20 -11.66
C GLY A 83 -29.85 32.64 -13.05
N GLY A 84 -28.54 32.61 -13.32
CA GLY A 84 -27.98 32.88 -14.65
C GLY A 84 -28.31 31.79 -15.68
N GLU A 85 -28.30 30.53 -15.26
CA GLU A 85 -28.68 29.36 -16.09
C GLU A 85 -30.18 29.40 -16.45
N GLU A 86 -31.04 29.76 -15.49
CA GLU A 86 -32.47 29.98 -15.73
C GLU A 86 -32.71 31.11 -16.75
N GLN A 87 -31.98 32.23 -16.62
CA GLN A 87 -32.04 33.34 -17.59
C GLN A 87 -31.54 32.92 -18.98
N LEU A 88 -30.44 32.16 -19.04
CA LEU A 88 -29.90 31.63 -20.29
C LEU A 88 -30.92 30.70 -20.96
N ASN A 89 -31.53 29.79 -20.20
CA ASN A 89 -32.58 28.89 -20.69
C ASN A 89 -33.80 29.68 -21.18
N SER A 90 -34.21 30.75 -20.49
CA SER A 90 -35.28 31.63 -20.97
C SER A 90 -34.91 32.26 -22.32
N CYS A 91 -33.71 32.84 -22.44
CA CYS A 91 -33.23 33.43 -23.69
C CYS A 91 -33.10 32.40 -24.82
N GLN A 92 -32.67 31.18 -24.52
CA GLN A 92 -32.60 30.08 -25.49
C GLN A 92 -33.98 29.65 -25.95
N ASN A 93 -34.96 29.56 -25.05
CA ASN A 93 -36.35 29.29 -25.38
C ASN A 93 -36.93 30.41 -26.25
N ASP A 94 -36.67 31.67 -25.92
CA ASP A 94 -37.09 32.83 -26.72
C ASP A 94 -36.45 32.79 -28.11
N LEU A 95 -35.16 32.50 -28.23
CA LEU A 95 -34.50 32.32 -29.52
C LEU A 95 -35.05 31.12 -30.31
N ALA A 96 -35.40 30.03 -29.64
CA ALA A 96 -36.05 28.88 -30.27
C ALA A 96 -37.44 29.25 -30.79
N THR A 97 -38.24 30.01 -30.03
CA THR A 97 -39.55 30.49 -30.52
C THR A 97 -39.40 31.48 -31.68
N LEU A 98 -38.39 32.34 -31.66
CA LEU A 98 -38.08 33.26 -32.77
C LEU A 98 -37.57 32.53 -34.00
N ARG A 99 -36.75 31.48 -33.86
CA ARG A 99 -36.30 30.63 -34.97
C ARG A 99 -37.42 29.79 -35.57
N ASN A 100 -38.36 29.33 -34.74
CA ASN A 100 -39.52 28.55 -35.17
C ASN A 100 -40.62 29.44 -35.78
N ARG A 101 -40.52 30.76 -35.63
CA ARG A 101 -41.26 31.74 -36.45
C ARG A 101 -40.53 31.92 -37.78
N GLU A 102 -41.06 31.33 -38.85
CA GLU A 102 -40.63 31.65 -40.22
C GLU A 102 -40.87 33.13 -40.55
N PRO A 103 -40.16 33.73 -41.53
CA PRO A 103 -40.28 35.15 -41.87
C PRO A 103 -41.65 35.44 -42.52
N GLN A 104 -42.68 35.64 -41.69
CA GLN A 104 -43.92 36.28 -42.10
C GLN A 104 -43.68 37.78 -42.20
N VAL A 105 -43.55 38.28 -43.44
CA VAL A 105 -43.69 39.71 -43.73
C VAL A 105 -45.17 40.05 -43.59
N GLU A 106 -45.62 40.26 -42.36
CA GLU A 106 -46.85 40.99 -42.08
C GLU A 106 -46.49 42.45 -41.88
N VAL A 107 -46.98 43.30 -42.78
CA VAL A 107 -47.00 44.74 -42.57
C VAL A 107 -47.92 45.01 -41.38
N GLN A 108 -47.34 45.10 -40.19
CA GLN A 108 -48.05 45.54 -39.00
C GLN A 108 -48.15 47.07 -39.04
N GLU A 109 -49.35 47.57 -39.34
CA GLU A 109 -49.74 48.90 -38.89
C GLU A 109 -49.66 48.89 -37.36
N VAL A 110 -48.67 49.60 -36.81
CA VAL A 110 -48.45 49.68 -35.36
C VAL A 110 -49.58 50.51 -34.73
N ILE A 111 -50.67 49.85 -34.36
CA ILE A 111 -51.58 50.35 -33.34
C ILE A 111 -50.91 50.04 -32.00
N LYS A 112 -50.40 51.06 -31.32
CA LYS A 112 -49.91 50.95 -29.94
C LYS A 112 -51.09 50.71 -28.99
N GLU A 113 -51.54 49.47 -28.86
CA GLU A 113 -52.36 49.08 -27.72
C GLU A 113 -51.43 48.77 -26.54
N VAL A 114 -51.50 49.63 -25.52
CA VAL A 114 -50.84 49.42 -24.23
C VAL A 114 -51.61 48.31 -23.51
N ILE A 115 -51.22 47.05 -23.71
CA ILE A 115 -51.71 45.93 -22.90
C ILE A 115 -51.06 46.07 -21.51
N LYS A 116 -51.83 46.59 -20.55
CA LYS A 116 -51.47 46.50 -19.13
C LYS A 116 -51.69 45.06 -18.70
N TYR A 117 -50.62 44.29 -18.51
CA TYR A 117 -50.70 43.05 -17.74
C TYR A 117 -51.20 43.42 -16.34
N LYS A 118 -52.43 43.02 -16.02
CA LYS A 118 -52.86 42.88 -14.63
C LYS A 118 -52.34 41.51 -14.21
N ASN A 119 -51.67 41.41 -13.06
CA ASN A 119 -51.41 40.10 -12.47
C ASN A 119 -52.73 39.33 -12.40
N ASP A 120 -52.68 38.03 -12.61
CA ASP A 120 -53.88 37.20 -12.55
C ASP A 120 -54.53 37.41 -11.16
N PRO A 121 -55.82 37.75 -11.08
CA PRO A 121 -56.47 38.12 -9.83
C PRO A 121 -56.38 37.00 -8.78
N GLU A 122 -56.26 35.75 -9.21
CA GLU A 122 -56.04 34.59 -8.34
C GLU A 122 -54.68 34.67 -7.63
N THR A 123 -53.61 35.04 -8.34
CA THR A 123 -52.28 35.19 -7.74
C THR A 123 -52.22 36.33 -6.74
N GLU A 124 -52.90 37.45 -6.99
CA GLU A 124 -52.99 38.55 -6.02
C GLU A 124 -53.80 38.15 -4.79
N MET A 125 -54.86 37.36 -4.96
CA MET A 125 -55.66 36.82 -3.85
C MET A 125 -54.86 35.83 -3.00
N GLU A 126 -54.10 34.93 -3.60
CA GLU A 126 -53.23 34.01 -2.87
C GLU A 126 -52.12 34.75 -2.12
N LEU A 127 -51.51 35.75 -2.75
CA LEU A 127 -50.49 36.57 -2.09
C LEU A 127 -51.08 37.34 -0.91
N GLN A 128 -52.31 37.84 -1.05
CA GLN A 128 -53.01 38.54 0.02
C GLN A 128 -53.40 37.58 1.15
N HIS A 129 -53.88 36.37 0.83
CA HIS A 129 -54.19 35.34 1.81
C HIS A 129 -52.95 34.92 2.62
N LEU A 130 -51.81 34.71 1.95
CA LEU A 130 -50.54 34.39 2.63
C LEU A 130 -50.06 35.55 3.51
N ARG A 131 -50.25 36.80 3.10
CA ARG A 131 -49.92 37.97 3.94
C ARG A 131 -50.80 38.01 5.18
N ASP A 132 -52.09 37.75 5.03
CA ASP A 132 -53.03 37.74 6.15
C ASP A 132 -52.73 36.59 7.13
N GLU A 133 -52.39 35.39 6.63
CA GLU A 133 -51.95 34.26 7.45
C GLU A 133 -50.66 34.56 8.24
N ILE A 134 -49.69 35.23 7.62
CA ILE A 134 -48.44 35.61 8.30
C ILE A 134 -48.76 36.55 9.46
N VAL A 135 -49.60 37.57 9.24
CA VAL A 135 -49.98 38.53 10.28
C VAL A 135 -50.72 37.83 11.43
N ASP A 136 -51.63 36.92 11.14
CA ASP A 136 -52.37 36.19 12.17
C ASP A 136 -51.48 35.24 12.98
N ARG A 137 -50.50 34.57 12.33
CA ARG A 137 -49.49 33.77 13.04
C ARG A 137 -48.59 34.63 13.91
N THR A 138 -48.14 35.80 13.43
CA THR A 138 -47.35 36.73 14.24
C THR A 138 -48.12 37.19 15.48
N ARG A 139 -49.41 37.53 15.35
CA ARG A 139 -50.27 37.86 16.49
C ARG A 139 -50.51 36.70 17.45
N ALA A 140 -50.48 35.46 16.98
CA ALA A 140 -50.57 34.28 17.84
C ALA A 140 -49.28 34.08 18.65
N ILE A 141 -48.12 34.28 18.02
CA ILE A 141 -46.80 34.22 18.68
C ILE A 141 -46.72 35.30 19.77
N GLU A 142 -47.06 36.54 19.45
CA GLU A 142 -47.04 37.65 20.43
C GLU A 142 -47.95 37.38 21.65
N ARG A 143 -49.11 36.75 21.45
CA ARG A 143 -50.00 36.34 22.55
C ARG A 143 -49.37 35.24 23.42
N ALA A 144 -48.77 34.23 22.80
CA ALA A 144 -48.10 33.16 23.52
C ALA A 144 -46.89 33.69 24.31
N ASP A 145 -46.13 34.63 23.76
CA ASP A 145 -44.99 35.25 24.44
C ASP A 145 -45.43 36.02 25.70
N LEU A 146 -46.56 36.74 25.64
CA LEU A 146 -47.14 37.42 26.79
C LEU A 146 -47.61 36.44 27.87
N GLU A 147 -48.22 35.32 27.49
CA GLU A 147 -48.66 34.27 28.41
C GLU A 147 -47.45 33.60 29.10
N ILE A 148 -46.42 33.26 28.33
CA ILE A 148 -45.16 32.72 28.85
C ILE A 148 -44.53 33.70 29.86
N TYR A 149 -44.56 34.99 29.57
CA TYR A 149 -44.04 36.00 30.49
C TYR A 149 -44.82 36.05 31.81
N GLN A 150 -46.16 36.00 31.76
CA GLN A 150 -47.02 35.95 32.95
C GLN A 150 -46.77 34.69 33.79
N LEU A 151 -46.72 33.52 33.16
CA LEU A 151 -46.47 32.25 33.86
C LEU A 151 -45.07 32.22 34.52
N LYS A 152 -44.06 32.80 33.86
CA LYS A 152 -42.73 32.94 34.46
C LYS A 152 -42.75 33.81 35.71
N GLN A 153 -43.52 34.89 35.72
CA GLN A 153 -43.69 35.72 36.92
C GLN A 153 -44.42 34.96 38.04
N GLU A 154 -45.44 34.18 37.71
CA GLU A 154 -46.19 33.36 38.68
C GLU A 154 -45.30 32.26 39.30
N ILE A 155 -44.52 31.55 38.48
CA ILE A 155 -43.54 30.56 38.96
C ILE A 155 -42.53 31.24 39.90
N GLN A 156 -42.05 32.43 39.56
CA GLN A 156 -41.11 33.16 40.41
C GLN A 156 -41.77 33.59 41.74
N ALA A 157 -43.04 34.01 41.72
CA ALA A 157 -43.79 34.34 42.92
C ALA A 157 -44.01 33.10 43.81
N LEU A 158 -44.39 31.96 43.22
CA LEU A 158 -44.54 30.68 43.92
C LEU A 158 -43.21 30.17 44.49
N LYS A 159 -42.10 30.38 43.79
CA LYS A 159 -40.75 30.01 44.27
C LYS A 159 -40.31 30.86 45.46
N VAL A 160 -40.72 32.12 45.51
CA VAL A 160 -40.45 33.04 46.64
C VAL A 160 -41.40 32.78 47.81
N ALA A 161 -42.64 32.37 47.54
CA ALA A 161 -43.58 31.92 48.56
C ALA A 161 -43.18 30.54 49.10
N LYS A 162 -42.41 30.51 50.20
CA LYS A 162 -42.13 29.26 50.93
C LYS A 162 -43.44 28.58 51.36
N PRO A 163 -43.59 27.25 51.24
CA PRO A 163 -44.79 26.56 51.67
C PRO A 163 -44.97 26.76 53.18
N GLN A 164 -46.16 27.22 53.60
CA GLN A 164 -46.52 27.32 55.01
C GLN A 164 -46.63 25.90 55.60
N VAL A 165 -45.57 25.45 56.23
CA VAL A 165 -45.61 24.22 57.03
C VAL A 165 -46.30 24.58 58.35
N GLN A 166 -47.54 24.11 58.54
CA GLN A 166 -48.21 24.17 59.84
C GLN A 166 -47.42 23.29 60.82
N THR A 167 -46.59 23.91 61.66
CA THR A 167 -46.01 23.22 62.81
C THR A 167 -47.11 23.09 63.86
N LYS A 168 -47.76 21.93 63.94
CA LYS A 168 -48.57 21.57 65.11
C LYS A 168 -47.59 21.34 66.26
N GLU A 169 -47.59 22.23 67.24
CA GLU A 169 -46.95 22.00 68.52
C GLU A 169 -47.61 20.76 69.17
N VAL A 170 -46.93 19.63 69.11
CA VAL A 170 -47.22 18.49 69.98
C VAL A 170 -46.42 18.74 71.24
N VAL A 171 -47.09 19.17 72.30
CA VAL A 171 -46.52 19.22 73.66
C VAL A 171 -46.28 17.78 74.09
N GLN A 172 -45.03 17.33 74.01
CA GLN A 172 -44.60 16.07 74.60
C GLN A 172 -44.04 16.39 75.99
N GLU A 173 -44.83 16.07 77.02
CA GLU A 173 -44.34 16.00 78.40
C GLU A 173 -43.13 15.06 78.43
N VAL A 174 -42.01 15.59 78.93
CA VAL A 174 -40.73 14.89 79.02
C VAL A 174 -40.85 13.77 80.07
N LEU A 175 -41.20 12.57 79.62
CA LEU A 175 -40.69 11.36 80.25
C LEU A 175 -39.28 11.16 79.70
N GLN A 176 -38.27 11.37 80.55
CA GLN A 176 -36.88 11.04 80.27
C GLN A 176 -36.74 9.53 80.03
N TYR A 177 -37.04 9.08 78.82
CA TYR A 177 -36.42 7.86 78.32
C TYR A 177 -34.97 8.23 77.98
N ARG A 178 -34.02 7.71 78.76
CA ARG A 178 -32.65 7.56 78.27
C ARG A 178 -32.77 6.66 77.04
N GLU A 179 -32.69 7.24 75.85
CA GLU A 179 -32.45 6.44 74.65
C GLU A 179 -31.15 5.69 74.91
N ASP A 180 -31.20 4.36 74.96
CA ASP A 180 -30.02 3.55 75.17
C ASP A 180 -29.00 3.92 74.08
N PRO A 181 -27.73 4.16 74.43
CA PRO A 181 -26.72 4.58 73.46
C PRO A 181 -26.62 3.60 72.27
N GLN A 182 -26.94 2.33 72.51
CA GLN A 182 -27.04 1.30 71.48
C GLN A 182 -28.15 1.58 70.45
N THR A 183 -29.33 2.04 70.86
CA THR A 183 -30.42 2.37 69.92
C THR A 183 -30.11 3.62 69.11
N ARG A 184 -29.37 4.59 69.67
CA ARG A 184 -28.88 5.75 68.93
C ARG A 184 -27.82 5.38 67.90
N GLU A 185 -26.85 4.54 68.29
CA GLU A 185 -25.83 4.01 67.37
C GLU A 185 -26.48 3.14 66.28
N GLU A 186 -27.52 2.38 66.59
CA GLU A 186 -28.32 1.65 65.61
C GLU A 186 -29.07 2.59 64.66
N VAL A 187 -29.71 3.65 65.15
CA VAL A 187 -30.40 4.63 64.29
C VAL A 187 -29.40 5.42 63.42
N GLU A 188 -28.23 5.78 63.96
CA GLU A 188 -27.17 6.46 63.21
C GLU A 188 -26.55 5.54 62.16
N SER A 189 -26.32 4.26 62.48
CA SER A 189 -25.85 3.27 61.50
C SER A 189 -26.90 2.99 60.43
N LEU A 190 -28.19 2.91 60.78
CA LEU A 190 -29.28 2.78 59.81
C LEU A 190 -29.42 4.04 58.93
N ARG A 191 -29.22 5.24 59.49
CA ARG A 191 -29.17 6.49 58.70
C ARG A 191 -27.97 6.54 57.76
N ALA A 192 -26.79 6.08 58.22
CA ALA A 192 -25.60 5.98 57.39
C ALA A 192 -25.79 4.96 56.26
N GLN A 193 -26.37 3.79 56.56
CA GLN A 193 -26.73 2.79 55.56
C GLN A 193 -27.76 3.33 54.57
N LEU A 194 -28.79 4.04 55.02
CA LEU A 194 -29.78 4.66 54.14
C LEU A 194 -29.14 5.73 53.23
N ALA A 195 -28.24 6.56 53.76
CA ALA A 195 -27.52 7.55 52.97
C ALA A 195 -26.58 6.90 51.95
N GLU A 196 -25.95 5.77 52.31
CA GLU A 196 -25.11 5.00 51.40
C GLU A 196 -25.94 4.33 50.29
N GLU A 197 -27.10 3.75 50.62
CA GLU A 197 -28.02 3.18 49.64
C GLU A 197 -28.65 4.25 48.74
N GLN A 198 -28.98 5.43 49.28
CA GLN A 198 -29.39 6.58 48.46
C GLN A 198 -28.28 7.02 47.51
N LYS A 199 -27.02 7.07 47.98
CA LYS A 199 -25.88 7.39 47.13
C LYS A 199 -25.69 6.35 46.02
N LYS A 200 -25.76 5.06 46.35
CA LYS A 200 -25.71 3.96 45.36
C LYS A 200 -26.85 4.07 44.35
N HIS A 201 -28.07 4.40 44.79
CA HIS A 201 -29.20 4.62 43.89
C HIS A 201 -28.95 5.79 42.93
N MET A 202 -28.43 6.92 43.45
CA MET A 202 -28.08 8.08 42.61
C MET A 202 -26.94 7.76 41.63
N ASP A 203 -25.95 6.98 42.04
CA ASP A 203 -24.84 6.57 41.18
C ASP A 203 -25.32 5.59 40.09
N LEU A 204 -26.20 4.64 40.44
CA LEU A 204 -26.87 3.75 39.47
C LEU A 204 -27.78 4.52 38.51
N GLU A 205 -28.52 5.54 38.98
CA GLU A 205 -29.30 6.42 38.12
C GLU A 205 -28.42 7.22 37.17
N ARG A 206 -27.27 7.73 37.63
CA ARG A 206 -26.29 8.40 36.76
C ARG A 206 -25.72 7.45 35.72
N GLU A 207 -25.36 6.24 36.10
CA GLU A 207 -24.90 5.21 35.17
C GLU A 207 -25.98 4.84 34.15
N ARG A 208 -27.23 4.70 34.61
CA ARG A 208 -28.40 4.48 33.73
C ARG A 208 -28.56 5.65 32.75
N MET A 209 -28.48 6.90 33.21
CA MET A 209 -28.58 8.08 32.34
C MET A 209 -27.45 8.13 31.32
N LEU A 210 -26.20 7.85 31.73
CA LEU A 210 -25.06 7.76 30.81
C LEU A 210 -25.22 6.63 29.80
N GLN A 211 -25.80 5.50 30.22
CA GLN A 211 -26.09 4.39 29.34
C GLN A 211 -27.24 4.71 28.38
N GLU A 212 -28.27 5.42 28.85
CA GLU A 212 -29.38 5.93 28.02
C GLU A 212 -28.90 6.99 27.02
N GLU A 213 -27.97 7.86 27.41
CA GLU A 213 -27.32 8.81 26.50
C GLU A 213 -26.47 8.07 25.47
N LYS A 214 -25.66 7.08 25.86
CA LYS A 214 -24.93 6.23 24.90
C LYS A 214 -25.86 5.43 23.99
N ILE A 215 -27.00 4.96 24.50
CA ILE A 215 -28.01 4.29 23.69
C ILE A 215 -28.60 5.29 22.72
N ARG A 216 -28.93 6.51 23.16
CA ARG A 216 -29.46 7.57 22.30
C ARG A 216 -28.46 8.00 21.24
N GLU A 217 -27.20 8.21 21.59
CA GLU A 217 -26.12 8.48 20.62
C GLU A 217 -26.01 7.33 19.61
N LYS A 218 -26.06 6.08 20.08
CA LYS A 218 -26.08 4.91 19.18
C LYS A 218 -27.35 4.79 18.36
N GLU A 219 -28.50 5.16 18.89
CA GLU A 219 -29.78 5.19 18.17
C GLU A 219 -29.77 6.32 17.13
N GLU A 220 -29.18 7.47 17.45
CA GLU A 220 -28.93 8.57 16.52
C GLU A 220 -27.95 8.15 15.43
N GLU A 221 -26.82 7.50 15.77
CA GLU A 221 -25.90 6.87 14.83
C GLU A 221 -26.61 5.82 13.96
N LEU A 222 -27.44 4.96 14.56
CA LEU A 222 -28.20 3.93 13.84
C LEU A 222 -29.30 4.54 12.96
N SER A 223 -29.91 5.64 13.37
CA SER A 223 -30.94 6.37 12.62
C SER A 223 -30.31 7.14 11.45
N GLN A 224 -29.13 7.74 11.65
CA GLN A 224 -28.30 8.27 10.56
C GLN A 224 -27.85 7.15 9.62
N VAL A 225 -27.67 5.94 10.13
CA VAL A 225 -27.24 4.77 9.34
C VAL A 225 -28.43 3.99 8.73
N LYS A 226 -29.70 4.31 9.00
CA LYS A 226 -30.84 3.55 8.43
C LYS A 226 -32.13 4.36 8.19
N GLU A 227 -32.20 5.03 7.05
CA GLU A 227 -33.39 4.98 6.19
C GLU A 227 -33.16 3.97 5.05
N LYS A 228 -33.01 2.69 5.41
CA LYS A 228 -33.13 1.56 4.46
C LYS A 228 -33.68 0.33 5.16
N VAL A 229 -34.99 0.30 5.33
CA VAL A 229 -35.78 -0.78 5.92
C VAL A 229 -37.14 -0.71 5.20
N VAL A 230 -37.70 -1.67 4.48
CA VAL A 230 -37.41 -3.06 4.06
C VAL A 230 -38.15 -3.25 2.74
N GLN A 231 -37.56 -3.91 1.75
CA GLN A 231 -38.32 -4.87 0.94
C GLN A 231 -37.44 -6.12 0.77
N GLN A 232 -37.89 -7.21 1.40
CA GLN A 232 -37.70 -8.61 1.01
C GLN A 232 -36.32 -9.01 0.45
N GLU A 233 -35.52 -9.70 1.25
CA GLU A 233 -34.40 -10.56 0.85
C GLU A 233 -33.76 -10.29 -0.53
N VAL A 234 -33.01 -9.20 -0.64
CA VAL A 234 -31.87 -9.11 -1.56
C VAL A 234 -30.83 -8.27 -0.82
N VAL A 235 -29.66 -8.84 -0.52
CA VAL A 235 -28.50 -8.09 -0.04
C VAL A 235 -28.08 -7.13 -1.17
N ARG A 236 -28.71 -5.96 -1.25
CA ARG A 236 -28.24 -4.88 -2.11
C ARG A 236 -27.16 -4.13 -1.33
N LEU A 237 -25.93 -4.61 -1.48
CA LEU A 237 -24.73 -3.77 -1.38
C LEU A 237 -25.02 -2.48 -2.15
N GLU A 238 -25.17 -1.36 -1.44
CA GLU A 238 -24.97 -0.07 -2.07
C GLU A 238 -23.50 0.04 -2.43
N GLN A 239 -23.20 -0.46 -3.62
CA GLN A 239 -21.95 -0.18 -4.29
C GLN A 239 -21.89 1.32 -4.49
N ASP A 240 -20.83 1.91 -3.94
CA ASP A 240 -20.44 3.31 -4.11
C ASP A 240 -20.68 3.75 -5.57
N PRO A 241 -21.44 4.84 -5.82
CA PRO A 241 -21.66 5.35 -7.17
C PRO A 241 -20.36 5.64 -7.92
N ALA A 242 -19.28 6.00 -7.21
CA ALA A 242 -17.95 6.17 -7.80
C ALA A 242 -17.41 4.82 -8.32
N LEU A 243 -17.51 3.76 -7.52
CA LEU A 243 -17.08 2.42 -7.92
C LEU A 243 -17.91 1.88 -9.10
N LYS A 244 -19.20 2.20 -9.18
CA LYS A 244 -20.02 1.85 -10.36
C LYS A 244 -19.59 2.63 -11.60
N ALA A 245 -19.28 3.91 -11.46
CA ALA A 245 -18.78 4.72 -12.57
C ALA A 245 -17.42 4.18 -13.06
N GLU A 246 -16.54 3.82 -12.14
CA GLU A 246 -15.26 3.18 -12.45
C GLU A 246 -15.46 1.83 -13.15
N VAL A 247 -16.28 0.94 -12.60
CA VAL A 247 -16.58 -0.36 -13.23
C VAL A 247 -17.18 -0.15 -14.62
N ASN A 248 -18.12 0.80 -14.79
CA ASN A 248 -18.69 1.10 -16.10
C ASN A 248 -17.64 1.66 -17.07
N SER A 249 -16.73 2.51 -16.60
CA SER A 249 -15.62 3.05 -17.41
C SER A 249 -14.65 1.95 -17.83
N PHE A 250 -14.33 1.01 -16.93
CA PHE A 250 -13.50 -0.15 -17.24
C PHE A 250 -14.21 -1.11 -18.18
N SER A 251 -15.51 -1.36 -17.99
CA SER A 251 -16.32 -2.15 -18.93
C SER A 251 -16.33 -1.53 -20.32
N GLN A 252 -16.53 -0.22 -20.43
CA GLN A 252 -16.45 0.48 -21.72
C GLN A 252 -15.04 0.41 -22.32
N SER A 253 -13.98 0.57 -21.52
CA SER A 253 -12.60 0.43 -21.97
C SER A 253 -12.33 -0.98 -22.50
N ILE A 254 -12.79 -2.02 -21.79
CA ILE A 254 -12.66 -3.41 -22.20
C ILE A 254 -13.44 -3.67 -23.49
N GLU A 255 -14.66 -3.15 -23.62
CA GLU A 255 -15.45 -3.27 -24.85
C GLU A 255 -14.76 -2.60 -26.04
N ASN A 256 -14.18 -1.41 -25.83
CA ASN A 256 -13.40 -0.72 -26.86
C ASN A 256 -12.15 -1.50 -27.25
N GLU A 257 -11.41 -2.07 -26.30
CA GLU A 257 -10.26 -2.93 -26.57
C GLU A 257 -10.64 -4.20 -27.33
N LEU A 258 -11.76 -4.84 -26.97
CA LEU A 258 -12.28 -6.00 -27.69
C LEU A 258 -12.66 -5.64 -29.13
N GLN A 259 -13.30 -4.50 -29.35
CA GLN A 259 -13.60 -4.00 -30.69
C GLN A 259 -12.33 -3.73 -31.51
N GLN A 260 -11.29 -3.15 -30.89
CA GLN A 260 -9.99 -2.94 -31.53
C GLN A 260 -9.29 -4.27 -31.87
N ILE A 261 -9.35 -5.25 -30.97
CA ILE A 261 -8.80 -6.59 -31.23
C ILE A 261 -9.51 -7.23 -32.43
N ASP A 262 -10.84 -7.11 -32.51
CA ASP A 262 -11.60 -7.67 -33.62
C ASP A 262 -11.35 -6.93 -34.94
N SER A 263 -11.20 -5.59 -34.92
CA SER A 263 -10.81 -4.83 -36.11
C SER A 263 -9.41 -5.22 -36.60
N LEU A 264 -8.44 -5.37 -35.69
CA LEU A 264 -7.08 -5.82 -36.01
C LEU A 264 -7.07 -7.27 -36.52
N ARG A 265 -7.91 -8.16 -35.98
CA ARG A 265 -8.08 -9.52 -36.49
C ARG A 265 -8.64 -9.52 -37.91
N ASP A 266 -9.59 -8.65 -38.21
CA ASP A 266 -10.13 -8.52 -39.56
C ASP A 266 -9.10 -7.95 -40.55
N GLU A 267 -8.30 -6.97 -40.13
CA GLU A 267 -7.17 -6.46 -40.90
C GLU A 267 -6.12 -7.55 -41.16
N LEU A 268 -5.76 -8.34 -40.14
CA LEU A 268 -4.86 -9.47 -40.30
C LEU A 268 -5.40 -10.49 -41.31
N ARG A 269 -6.71 -10.81 -41.24
CA ARG A 269 -7.35 -11.70 -42.24
C ARG A 269 -7.32 -11.09 -43.64
N LYS A 270 -7.54 -9.78 -43.80
CA LYS A 270 -7.42 -9.09 -45.11
C LYS A 270 -5.99 -9.15 -45.64
N LEU A 271 -5.00 -8.89 -44.79
CA LEU A 271 -3.58 -8.96 -45.16
C LEU A 271 -3.15 -10.38 -45.50
N GLN A 272 -3.63 -11.39 -44.78
CA GLN A 272 -3.39 -12.80 -45.10
C GLN A 272 -3.95 -13.17 -46.49
N ARG A 273 -5.19 -12.77 -46.81
CA ARG A 273 -5.77 -12.98 -48.15
C ARG A 273 -4.94 -12.28 -49.22
N ARG A 274 -4.56 -11.01 -48.98
CA ARG A 274 -3.74 -10.26 -49.93
C ARG A 274 -2.37 -10.90 -50.14
N ARG A 275 -1.76 -11.42 -49.08
CA ARG A 275 -0.50 -12.17 -49.16
C ARG A 275 -0.68 -13.43 -49.99
N SER A 276 -1.73 -14.22 -49.77
CA SER A 276 -2.01 -15.42 -50.58
C SER A 276 -2.28 -15.10 -52.06
N GLU A 277 -2.97 -13.99 -52.35
CA GLU A 277 -3.15 -13.50 -53.74
C GLU A 277 -1.80 -13.16 -54.39
N LEU A 278 -0.91 -12.47 -53.66
CA LEU A 278 0.42 -12.12 -54.15
C LEU A 278 1.32 -13.34 -54.33
N GLU A 279 1.25 -14.32 -53.41
CA GLU A 279 1.94 -15.61 -53.53
C GLU A 279 1.46 -16.35 -54.80
N TRP A 280 0.16 -16.37 -55.06
CA TRP A 280 -0.40 -16.97 -56.28
C TRP A 280 0.05 -16.24 -57.56
N GLN A 281 0.06 -14.91 -57.55
CA GLN A 281 0.57 -14.11 -58.68
C GLN A 281 2.06 -14.36 -58.94
N LEU A 282 2.84 -14.54 -57.87
CA LEU A 282 4.26 -14.84 -57.98
C LEU A 282 4.47 -16.24 -58.57
N GLU A 283 3.71 -17.24 -58.12
CA GLU A 283 3.75 -18.59 -58.68
C GLU A 283 3.39 -18.61 -60.17
N GLU A 284 2.38 -17.83 -60.58
CA GLU A 284 1.99 -17.71 -62.00
C GLU A 284 3.09 -17.04 -62.84
N LEU A 285 3.72 -15.99 -62.33
CA LEU A 285 4.87 -15.36 -63.00
C LEU A 285 6.08 -16.31 -63.07
N GLU A 286 6.29 -17.16 -62.08
CA GLU A 286 7.33 -18.19 -62.12
C GLU A 286 7.04 -19.24 -63.19
N LYS A 287 5.78 -19.69 -63.32
CA LYS A 287 5.33 -20.58 -64.41
C LYS A 287 5.51 -19.94 -65.78
N GLU A 288 5.14 -18.67 -65.94
CA GLU A 288 5.37 -17.95 -67.20
C GLU A 288 6.86 -17.83 -67.53
N ARG A 289 7.70 -17.53 -66.53
CA ARG A 289 9.17 -17.50 -66.69
C ARG A 289 9.75 -18.87 -67.03
N GLN A 290 9.17 -19.96 -66.55
CA GLN A 290 9.56 -21.32 -66.93
C GLN A 290 9.16 -21.61 -68.38
N ALA A 291 7.90 -21.34 -68.75
CA ALA A 291 7.42 -21.52 -70.12
C ALA A 291 8.21 -20.68 -71.14
N ARG A 292 8.57 -19.43 -70.81
CA ARG A 292 9.44 -18.60 -71.66
C ARG A 292 10.83 -19.22 -71.84
N ARG A 293 11.42 -19.76 -70.77
CA ARG A 293 12.73 -20.46 -70.85
C ARG A 293 12.64 -21.71 -71.72
N GLU A 294 11.57 -22.49 -71.62
CA GLU A 294 11.33 -23.67 -72.47
C GLU A 294 11.16 -23.28 -73.94
N ALA A 295 10.37 -22.23 -74.22
CA ALA A 295 10.21 -21.70 -75.56
C ALA A 295 11.52 -21.13 -76.13
N GLU A 296 12.35 -20.46 -75.32
CA GLU A 296 13.68 -19.98 -75.73
C GLU A 296 14.60 -21.15 -76.11
N LEU A 297 14.57 -22.25 -75.35
CA LEU A 297 15.31 -23.47 -75.67
C LEU A 297 14.80 -24.12 -76.96
N GLU A 298 13.49 -24.18 -77.17
CA GLU A 298 12.88 -24.69 -78.40
C GLU A 298 13.26 -23.82 -79.61
N VAL A 299 13.23 -22.50 -79.48
CA VAL A 299 13.68 -21.56 -80.52
C VAL A 299 15.16 -21.78 -80.84
N GLN A 300 16.02 -22.02 -79.85
CA GLN A 300 17.42 -22.36 -80.08
C GLN A 300 17.56 -23.68 -80.85
N GLN A 301 16.80 -24.71 -80.49
CA GLN A 301 16.78 -26.00 -81.20
C GLN A 301 16.33 -25.84 -82.65
N LEU A 302 15.22 -25.12 -82.88
CA LEU A 302 14.71 -24.82 -84.21
C LEU A 302 15.70 -23.97 -85.03
N ARG A 303 16.43 -23.05 -84.39
CA ARG A 303 17.46 -22.25 -85.05
C ARG A 303 18.63 -23.09 -85.54
N ILE A 304 19.10 -24.03 -84.71
CA ILE A 304 20.13 -25.00 -85.12
C ILE A 304 19.60 -25.83 -86.30
N ARG A 305 18.36 -26.34 -86.19
CA ARG A 305 17.74 -27.13 -87.27
C ARG A 305 17.57 -26.35 -88.57
N LEU A 306 17.20 -25.07 -88.48
CA LEU A 306 17.08 -24.18 -89.64
C LEU A 306 18.46 -23.97 -90.29
N SER A 307 19.50 -23.74 -89.49
CA SER A 307 20.87 -23.62 -90.00
C SER A 307 21.35 -24.89 -90.71
N GLU A 308 21.00 -26.08 -90.21
CA GLU A 308 21.27 -27.35 -90.90
C GLU A 308 20.54 -27.43 -92.24
N LEU A 309 19.26 -27.07 -92.28
CA LEU A 309 18.47 -27.07 -93.51
C LEU A 309 18.97 -26.02 -94.53
N GLU A 310 19.33 -24.82 -94.08
CA GLU A 310 19.95 -23.79 -94.93
C GLU A 310 21.29 -24.25 -95.48
N GLN A 311 22.09 -24.98 -94.71
CA GLN A 311 23.33 -25.57 -95.22
C GLN A 311 23.04 -26.62 -96.30
N GLN A 312 22.04 -27.47 -96.12
CA GLN A 312 21.58 -28.40 -97.15
C GLN A 312 21.01 -27.67 -98.39
N GLU A 313 20.30 -26.56 -98.20
CA GLU A 313 19.81 -25.72 -99.30
C GLU A 313 20.98 -25.03 -100.02
N ARG A 314 22.01 -24.55 -99.32
CA ARG A 314 23.23 -24.02 -99.94
C ARG A 314 23.97 -25.09 -100.72
N GLU A 315 24.14 -26.29 -100.19
CA GLU A 315 24.76 -27.41 -100.91
C GLU A 315 23.95 -27.82 -102.17
N THR A 316 22.62 -27.74 -102.11
CA THR A 316 21.76 -28.03 -103.28
C THR A 316 21.70 -26.87 -104.26
N THR A 317 21.65 -25.62 -103.80
CA THR A 317 21.63 -24.42 -104.64
C THR A 317 22.99 -24.12 -105.25
N GLU A 318 24.11 -24.39 -104.58
CA GLU A 318 25.45 -24.36 -105.18
C GLU A 318 25.58 -25.42 -106.29
N ARG A 319 24.86 -26.54 -106.18
CA ARG A 319 24.73 -27.51 -107.28
C ARG A 319 23.84 -27.04 -108.43
N VAL A 320 22.85 -26.18 -108.18
CA VAL A 320 21.85 -25.76 -109.19
C VAL A 320 22.18 -24.41 -109.84
N THR A 321 22.82 -23.47 -109.13
CA THR A 321 23.07 -22.08 -109.57
C THR A 321 24.36 -21.91 -110.38
N VAL A 322 25.21 -22.93 -110.47
CA VAL A 322 26.37 -22.92 -111.39
C VAL A 322 25.94 -23.15 -112.86
N LYS A 323 24.66 -23.45 -113.12
CA LYS A 323 24.13 -23.48 -114.48
C LYS A 323 23.03 -22.45 -114.68
N GLN A 324 23.46 -21.35 -115.29
CA GLN A 324 22.70 -20.63 -116.32
C GLN A 324 21.99 -19.35 -115.88
N LYS A 325 22.79 -18.30 -115.81
CA LYS A 325 22.40 -16.89 -115.96
C LYS A 325 21.82 -16.66 -117.36
N VAL A 326 20.50 -16.55 -117.49
CA VAL A 326 19.81 -16.05 -118.69
C VAL A 326 18.71 -15.09 -118.25
N ILE A 327 18.65 -13.98 -118.98
CA ILE A 327 17.91 -12.73 -118.74
C ILE A 327 16.41 -12.99 -118.58
N LEU A 328 15.79 -12.45 -117.51
CA LEU A 328 14.33 -12.31 -117.43
C LEU A 328 13.94 -10.84 -117.63
N GLN A 329 13.22 -10.60 -118.72
CA GLN A 329 12.53 -9.36 -119.02
C GLN A 329 11.45 -9.10 -117.96
N GLN A 330 11.31 -7.83 -117.56
CA GLN A 330 10.33 -7.41 -116.55
C GLN A 330 8.90 -7.49 -117.11
N ASP A 331 8.00 -7.96 -116.25
CA ASP A 331 6.63 -8.36 -116.57
C ASP A 331 5.72 -7.13 -116.79
N PRO A 332 5.01 -7.00 -117.92
CA PRO A 332 4.14 -5.84 -118.21
C PRO A 332 2.98 -5.65 -117.21
N GLN A 333 2.70 -6.61 -116.34
CA GLN A 333 1.74 -6.44 -115.24
C GLN A 333 2.28 -5.52 -114.12
N GLN A 334 3.58 -5.58 -113.84
CA GLN A 334 4.21 -4.79 -112.78
C GLN A 334 4.27 -3.30 -113.12
N GLU A 335 4.44 -2.97 -114.41
CA GLU A 335 4.40 -1.58 -114.89
C GLU A 335 2.99 -0.98 -114.81
N LYS A 336 1.95 -1.80 -115.01
CA LYS A 336 0.55 -1.38 -114.84
C LYS A 336 0.23 -1.07 -113.38
N GLU A 337 0.63 -1.94 -112.46
CA GLU A 337 0.44 -1.72 -111.01
C GLU A 337 1.17 -0.47 -110.53
N HIS A 338 2.43 -0.29 -110.95
CA HIS A 338 3.20 0.91 -110.60
C HIS A 338 2.57 2.19 -111.20
N SER A 339 2.00 2.11 -112.40
CA SER A 339 1.28 3.23 -113.02
C SER A 339 -0.02 3.54 -112.28
N LEU A 340 -0.76 2.52 -111.83
CA LEU A 340 -1.99 2.67 -111.03
C LEU A 340 -1.69 3.27 -109.65
N LEU A 341 -0.69 2.76 -108.95
CA LEU A 341 -0.25 3.31 -107.65
C LEU A 341 0.24 4.75 -107.76
N LYS A 342 0.90 5.12 -108.87
CA LYS A 342 1.25 6.52 -109.14
C LYS A 342 0.01 7.39 -109.31
N LEU A 343 -1.01 6.90 -110.01
CA LEU A 343 -2.26 7.64 -110.19
C LEU A 343 -2.98 7.85 -108.85
N GLU A 344 -3.12 6.79 -108.04
CA GLU A 344 -3.71 6.85 -106.71
C GLU A 344 -2.95 7.82 -105.78
N LEU A 345 -1.61 7.83 -105.86
CA LEU A 345 -0.79 8.77 -105.11
C LEU A 345 -1.01 10.23 -105.54
N GLU A 346 -1.16 10.49 -106.85
CA GLU A 346 -1.46 11.84 -107.33
C GLU A 346 -2.89 12.27 -106.94
N GLU A 347 -3.87 11.36 -106.96
CA GLU A 347 -5.22 11.64 -106.44
C GLU A 347 -5.20 12.00 -104.95
N GLU A 348 -4.49 11.23 -104.11
CA GLU A 348 -4.34 11.53 -102.68
C GLU A 348 -3.60 12.85 -102.44
N LYS A 349 -2.59 13.18 -103.27
CA LYS A 349 -1.94 14.50 -103.21
C LYS A 349 -2.91 15.62 -103.54
N HIS A 350 -3.77 15.46 -104.55
CA HIS A 350 -4.79 16.45 -104.90
C HIS A 350 -5.86 16.58 -103.81
N ARG A 351 -6.31 15.47 -103.21
CA ARG A 351 -7.24 15.50 -102.05
C ARG A 351 -6.61 16.22 -100.86
N ARG A 352 -5.34 15.95 -100.55
CA ARG A 352 -4.60 16.64 -99.49
C ARG A 352 -4.47 18.14 -99.78
N GLN A 353 -4.16 18.52 -101.01
CA GLN A 353 -4.09 19.93 -101.42
C GLN A 353 -5.46 20.62 -101.26
N PHE A 354 -6.54 19.97 -101.68
CA PHE A 354 -7.90 20.50 -101.54
C PHE A 354 -8.26 20.75 -100.06
N LEU A 355 -8.06 19.74 -99.20
CA LEU A 355 -8.29 19.86 -97.76
C LEU A 355 -7.42 20.96 -97.14
N GLN A 356 -6.17 21.10 -97.58
CA GLN A 356 -5.28 22.15 -97.10
C GLN A 356 -5.78 23.55 -97.49
N THR A 357 -6.30 23.73 -98.71
CA THR A 357 -6.92 25.00 -99.13
C THR A 357 -8.21 25.30 -98.37
N GLU A 358 -9.01 24.28 -98.05
CA GLU A 358 -10.23 24.44 -97.26
C GLU A 358 -9.92 24.83 -95.81
N LEU A 359 -8.89 24.22 -95.21
CA LEU A 359 -8.39 24.55 -93.88
C LEU A 359 -7.86 25.98 -93.82
N GLU A 360 -7.12 26.43 -94.85
CA GLU A 360 -6.66 27.82 -94.97
C GLU A 360 -7.83 28.81 -95.14
N ALA A 361 -8.87 28.45 -95.90
CA ALA A 361 -10.07 29.27 -96.04
C ALA A 361 -10.83 29.39 -94.70
N LEU A 362 -10.95 28.31 -93.94
CA LEU A 362 -11.56 28.31 -92.60
C LEU A 362 -10.74 29.13 -91.60
N ARG A 363 -9.41 29.03 -91.62
CA ARG A 363 -8.53 29.88 -90.80
C ARG A 363 -8.71 31.36 -91.11
N LYS A 364 -8.82 31.74 -92.40
CA LYS A 364 -9.10 33.12 -92.81
C LYS A 364 -10.48 33.60 -92.35
N LYS A 365 -11.51 32.74 -92.38
CA LYS A 365 -12.84 33.04 -91.83
C LYS A 365 -12.80 33.26 -90.30
N LEU A 366 -12.04 32.44 -89.58
CA LEU A 366 -11.87 32.57 -88.12
C LEU A 366 -11.17 33.88 -87.78
N GLN A 367 -10.09 34.21 -88.48
CA GLN A 367 -9.41 35.51 -88.34
C GLN A 367 -10.29 36.70 -88.72
N ALA A 368 -11.20 36.55 -89.70
CA ALA A 368 -12.15 37.60 -90.04
C ALA A 368 -13.20 37.79 -88.94
N LEU A 369 -13.68 36.70 -88.33
CA LEU A 369 -14.62 36.75 -87.19
C LEU A 369 -13.97 37.35 -85.94
N GLU A 370 -12.70 37.02 -85.65
CA GLU A 370 -11.95 37.62 -84.54
C GLU A 370 -11.69 39.12 -84.73
N LYS A 371 -11.51 39.57 -85.99
CA LYS A 371 -11.29 40.99 -86.33
C LYS A 371 -12.58 41.78 -86.53
N MET A 372 -13.73 41.12 -86.58
CA MET A 372 -15.01 41.80 -86.52
C MET A 372 -15.26 42.25 -85.08
N GLU A 373 -14.75 43.44 -84.76
CA GLU A 373 -15.19 44.19 -83.59
C GLU A 373 -16.71 44.38 -83.67
N VAL A 374 -17.42 43.79 -82.71
CA VAL A 374 -18.86 43.94 -82.57
C VAL A 374 -19.12 45.37 -82.12
N LYS A 375 -19.62 46.20 -83.04
CA LYS A 375 -20.39 47.39 -82.69
C LYS A 375 -21.54 46.92 -81.79
N GLU A 376 -21.57 47.41 -80.55
CA GLU A 376 -22.58 47.15 -79.55
C GLU A 376 -23.98 47.16 -80.18
N LYS A 377 -24.54 45.96 -80.34
CA LYS A 377 -25.98 45.82 -80.35
C LYS A 377 -26.39 45.97 -78.89
N VAL A 378 -27.18 47.02 -78.64
CA VAL A 378 -28.13 47.11 -77.55
C VAL A 378 -28.95 45.82 -77.55
N VAL A 379 -28.43 44.83 -76.83
CA VAL A 379 -29.25 43.81 -76.20
C VAL A 379 -29.74 44.54 -74.97
N PHE A 380 -31.05 44.74 -74.85
CA PHE A 380 -31.64 44.76 -73.52
C PHE A 380 -31.34 43.37 -72.93
N SER A 381 -30.11 43.17 -72.44
CA SER A 381 -29.99 42.35 -71.26
C SER A 381 -30.78 43.17 -70.26
N GLU A 382 -31.96 42.64 -69.94
CA GLU A 382 -32.44 42.71 -68.58
C GLU A 382 -31.23 42.38 -67.71
N SER A 383 -30.53 43.46 -67.35
CA SER A 383 -29.55 43.46 -66.31
C SER A 383 -30.44 43.23 -65.14
N ILE A 384 -30.64 41.96 -64.81
CA ILE A 384 -30.87 41.59 -63.44
C ILE A 384 -29.64 42.18 -62.74
N GLN A 385 -29.78 43.44 -62.31
CA GLN A 385 -29.16 43.90 -61.08
C GLN A 385 -29.68 42.92 -60.06
N VAL A 386 -29.04 41.75 -59.97
CA VAL A 386 -29.16 40.89 -58.81
C VAL A 386 -28.79 41.85 -57.70
N GLU A 387 -29.75 42.13 -56.82
CA GLU A 387 -29.59 43.05 -55.71
C GLU A 387 -28.22 42.79 -55.08
N LYS A 388 -27.27 43.70 -55.35
CA LYS A 388 -25.89 43.53 -54.92
C LYS A 388 -25.78 43.57 -53.40
N GLY A 389 -26.82 44.02 -52.70
CA GLY A 389 -26.84 44.13 -51.25
C GLY A 389 -26.82 42.80 -50.53
N ASP A 390 -27.75 41.89 -50.84
CA ASP A 390 -27.96 40.71 -50.01
C ASP A 390 -26.85 39.66 -50.21
N THR A 391 -26.41 39.48 -51.45
CA THR A 391 -25.32 38.54 -51.78
C THR A 391 -23.96 39.02 -51.28
N GLU A 392 -23.65 40.32 -51.36
CA GLU A 392 -22.41 40.88 -50.81
C GLU A 392 -22.42 40.86 -49.28
N TYR A 393 -23.56 41.13 -48.64
CA TYR A 393 -23.72 41.01 -47.19
C TYR A 393 -23.55 39.56 -46.71
N GLU A 394 -24.11 38.60 -47.44
CA GLU A 394 -23.99 37.18 -47.12
C GLU A 394 -22.54 36.68 -47.30
N ILE A 395 -21.86 37.10 -48.37
CA ILE A 395 -20.42 36.84 -48.55
C ILE A 395 -19.60 37.46 -47.41
N GLN A 396 -19.91 38.69 -46.97
CA GLN A 396 -19.20 39.33 -45.88
C GLN A 396 -19.45 38.62 -44.54
N LYS A 397 -20.68 38.19 -44.28
CA LYS A 397 -21.04 37.39 -43.10
C LYS A 397 -20.30 36.06 -43.07
N LEU A 398 -20.22 35.37 -44.22
CA LEU A 398 -19.48 34.12 -44.35
C LEU A 398 -17.97 34.31 -44.14
N LYS A 399 -17.40 35.41 -44.64
CA LYS A 399 -16.00 35.77 -44.36
C LYS A 399 -15.74 36.02 -42.89
N ASN A 400 -16.59 36.79 -42.22
CA ASN A 400 -16.46 37.04 -40.79
C ASN A 400 -16.56 35.73 -39.98
N ASN A 401 -17.52 34.87 -40.32
CA ASN A 401 -17.65 33.55 -39.69
C ASN A 401 -16.39 32.68 -39.92
N LEU A 402 -15.83 32.68 -41.14
CA LEU A 402 -14.61 31.95 -41.45
C LEU A 402 -13.40 32.49 -40.67
N GLU A 403 -13.29 33.80 -40.50
CA GLU A 403 -12.26 34.43 -39.68
C GLU A 403 -12.41 34.09 -38.20
N GLU A 404 -13.64 34.09 -37.68
CA GLU A 404 -13.94 33.66 -36.30
C GLU A 404 -13.58 32.19 -36.09
N GLU A 405 -13.97 31.30 -37.00
CA GLU A 405 -13.60 29.88 -36.93
C GLU A 405 -12.09 29.67 -37.05
N SER A 406 -11.40 30.47 -37.86
CA SER A 406 -9.94 30.43 -37.95
C SER A 406 -9.28 30.86 -36.65
N ARG A 407 -9.82 31.86 -35.94
CA ARG A 407 -9.34 32.26 -34.61
C ARG A 407 -9.60 31.19 -33.57
N ARG A 408 -10.81 30.62 -33.53
CA ARG A 408 -11.15 29.50 -32.62
C ARG A 408 -10.23 28.31 -32.85
N LYS A 409 -9.93 27.98 -34.12
CA LYS A 409 -8.98 26.93 -34.46
C LYS A 409 -7.59 27.22 -33.87
N LEU A 410 -7.07 28.44 -34.01
CA LEU A 410 -5.77 28.82 -33.46
C LEU A 410 -5.74 28.75 -31.92
N GLU A 411 -6.85 29.11 -31.25
CA GLU A 411 -6.99 28.99 -29.80
C GLU A 411 -6.98 27.51 -29.36
N LEU A 412 -7.74 26.66 -30.06
CA LEU A 412 -7.74 25.22 -29.81
C LEU A 412 -6.36 24.59 -30.08
N ASP A 413 -5.69 24.98 -31.16
CA ASP A 413 -4.32 24.53 -31.46
C ASP A 413 -3.35 24.96 -30.34
N ALA A 414 -3.49 26.17 -29.80
CA ALA A 414 -2.68 26.63 -28.66
C ALA A 414 -2.96 25.83 -27.38
N ASP A 415 -4.22 25.49 -27.13
CA ASP A 415 -4.61 24.67 -25.98
C ASP A 415 -4.17 23.22 -26.10
N ILE A 416 -4.21 22.63 -27.31
CA ILE A 416 -3.64 21.31 -27.61
C ILE A 416 -2.14 21.32 -27.28
N ASN A 417 -1.39 22.30 -27.78
CA ASN A 417 0.05 22.40 -27.50
C ASN A 417 0.34 22.55 -25.99
N ARG A 418 -0.48 23.30 -25.25
CA ARG A 418 -0.36 23.41 -23.79
C ARG A 418 -0.65 22.09 -23.08
N LEU A 419 -1.64 21.33 -23.54
CA LEU A 419 -1.97 20.03 -22.98
C LEU A 419 -0.90 18.99 -23.30
N GLU A 420 -0.34 18.99 -24.51
CA GLU A 420 0.78 18.13 -24.90
C GLU A 420 2.04 18.40 -24.07
N ALA A 421 2.35 19.67 -23.78
CA ALA A 421 3.44 20.03 -22.88
C ALA A 421 3.20 19.51 -21.45
N LYS A 422 1.99 19.68 -20.91
CA LYS A 422 1.62 19.14 -19.59
C LYS A 422 1.67 17.63 -19.55
N LEU A 423 1.22 16.95 -20.62
CA LEU A 423 1.29 15.50 -20.75
C LEU A 423 2.76 15.05 -20.69
N SER A 424 3.63 15.69 -21.46
CA SER A 424 5.07 15.41 -21.48
C SER A 424 5.71 15.58 -20.10
N ASP A 425 5.35 16.64 -19.36
CA ASP A 425 5.84 16.87 -18.00
C ASP A 425 5.36 15.78 -17.03
N VAL A 426 4.09 15.36 -17.13
CA VAL A 426 3.53 14.28 -16.32
C VAL A 426 4.19 12.94 -16.64
N GLU A 427 4.40 12.63 -17.92
CA GLU A 427 5.09 11.43 -18.37
C GLU A 427 6.53 11.39 -17.85
N PHE A 428 7.23 12.52 -17.88
CA PHE A 428 8.57 12.64 -17.31
C PHE A 428 8.58 12.41 -15.79
N ASN A 429 7.66 13.04 -15.07
CA ASN A 429 7.52 12.84 -13.63
C ASN A 429 7.14 11.40 -13.26
N ASN A 430 6.30 10.76 -14.07
CA ASN A 430 5.93 9.36 -13.90
C ASN A 430 7.13 8.44 -14.14
N SER A 431 7.93 8.70 -15.18
CA SER A 431 9.18 7.95 -15.42
C SER A 431 10.17 8.09 -14.26
N LYS A 432 10.32 9.30 -13.72
CA LYS A 432 11.16 9.55 -12.54
C LYS A 432 10.65 8.78 -11.32
N SER A 433 9.35 8.87 -11.03
CA SER A 433 8.72 8.20 -9.90
C SER A 433 8.80 6.67 -10.03
N SER A 434 8.66 6.13 -11.24
CA SER A 434 8.84 4.70 -11.52
C SER A 434 10.26 4.24 -11.18
N LYS A 435 11.29 5.02 -11.54
CA LYS A 435 12.68 4.70 -11.18
C LYS A 435 12.92 4.73 -9.67
N GLU A 436 12.31 5.69 -8.97
CA GLU A 436 12.37 5.76 -7.50
C GLU A 436 11.68 4.54 -6.87
N LEU A 437 10.55 4.10 -7.41
CA LEU A 437 9.86 2.87 -6.96
C LEU A 437 10.72 1.62 -7.18
N ASP A 438 11.40 1.51 -8.32
CA ASP A 438 12.29 0.37 -8.59
C ASP A 438 13.50 0.37 -7.64
N PHE A 439 14.07 1.53 -7.35
CA PHE A 439 15.12 1.66 -6.33
C PHE A 439 14.63 1.21 -4.95
N LEU A 440 13.44 1.65 -4.53
CA LEU A 440 12.84 1.23 -3.25
C LEU A 440 12.55 -0.27 -3.22
N ARG A 441 12.13 -0.88 -4.34
CA ARG A 441 11.94 -2.34 -4.44
C ARG A 441 13.25 -3.09 -4.27
N GLU A 442 14.32 -2.63 -4.91
CA GLU A 442 15.65 -3.22 -4.75
C GLU A 442 16.17 -3.08 -3.31
N GLU A 443 15.99 -1.92 -2.69
CA GLU A 443 16.37 -1.69 -1.30
C GLU A 443 15.56 -2.57 -0.34
N ASN A 444 14.26 -2.69 -0.56
CA ASN A 444 13.40 -3.59 0.22
C ASN A 444 13.83 -5.05 0.07
N HIS A 445 14.19 -5.48 -1.14
CA HIS A 445 14.71 -6.82 -1.39
C HIS A 445 16.03 -7.06 -0.65
N LYS A 446 16.96 -6.09 -0.66
CA LYS A 446 18.23 -6.17 0.11
C LYS A 446 17.97 -6.30 1.61
N LEU A 447 17.09 -5.46 2.16
CA LEU A 447 16.70 -5.54 3.57
C LEU A 447 16.03 -6.87 3.92
N HIS A 448 15.26 -7.45 3.00
CA HIS A 448 14.66 -8.76 3.20
C HIS A 448 15.72 -9.88 3.29
N LEU A 449 16.73 -9.83 2.41
CA LEU A 449 17.86 -10.76 2.45
C LEU A 449 18.67 -10.59 3.75
N GLU A 450 18.93 -9.36 4.18
CA GLU A 450 19.62 -9.08 5.44
C GLU A 450 18.82 -9.59 6.64
N LYS A 451 17.51 -9.35 6.67
CA LYS A 451 16.61 -9.91 7.69
C LYS A 451 16.69 -11.43 7.73
N GLN A 452 16.70 -12.10 6.57
CA GLN A 452 16.82 -13.56 6.50
C GLN A 452 18.17 -14.03 7.05
N ASN A 453 19.26 -13.36 6.72
CA ASN A 453 20.60 -13.66 7.23
C ASN A 453 20.67 -13.52 8.76
N LEU A 454 20.14 -12.41 9.31
CA LEU A 454 20.10 -12.18 10.75
C LEU A 454 19.24 -13.23 11.48
N LEU A 455 18.15 -13.70 10.86
CA LEU A 455 17.36 -14.81 11.42
C LEU A 455 18.13 -16.13 11.44
N LEU A 456 18.91 -16.43 10.41
CA LEU A 456 19.78 -17.60 10.39
C LEU A 456 20.88 -17.50 11.44
N GLU A 457 21.48 -16.33 11.60
CA GLU A 457 22.49 -16.07 12.63
C GLU A 457 21.90 -16.18 14.04
N THR A 458 20.69 -15.66 14.26
CA THR A 458 19.97 -15.81 15.54
C THR A 458 19.73 -17.28 15.85
N ARG A 459 19.29 -18.09 14.88
CA ARG A 459 19.10 -19.54 15.07
C ARG A 459 20.42 -20.25 15.36
N ARG A 460 21.49 -19.86 14.67
CA ARG A 460 22.83 -20.40 14.92
C ARG A 460 23.28 -20.10 16.36
N LEU A 461 23.17 -18.85 16.80
CA LEU A 461 23.51 -18.46 18.17
C LEU A 461 22.63 -19.18 19.20
N GLN A 462 21.35 -19.35 18.92
CA GLN A 462 20.46 -20.15 19.78
C GLN A 462 20.95 -21.60 19.88
N SER A 463 21.34 -22.23 18.77
CA SER A 463 21.89 -23.59 18.80
C SER A 463 23.23 -23.68 19.54
N GLU A 464 24.10 -22.68 19.40
CA GLU A 464 25.37 -22.60 20.15
C GLU A 464 25.10 -22.44 21.65
N ILE A 465 24.13 -21.61 22.04
CA ILE A 465 23.69 -21.47 23.43
C ILE A 465 23.13 -22.80 23.95
N GLU A 466 22.23 -23.46 23.21
CA GLU A 466 21.68 -24.76 23.61
C GLU A 466 22.78 -25.81 23.78
N LEU A 467 23.74 -25.88 22.85
CA LEU A 467 24.91 -26.77 22.96
C LEU A 467 25.70 -26.47 24.24
N THR A 468 26.07 -25.20 24.48
CA THR A 468 26.80 -24.83 25.71
C THR A 468 25.99 -25.13 26.99
N VAL A 469 24.67 -24.97 26.97
CA VAL A 469 23.80 -25.35 28.09
C VAL A 469 23.82 -26.87 28.31
N THR A 470 23.72 -27.66 27.24
CA THR A 470 23.83 -29.12 27.34
C THR A 470 25.21 -29.56 27.83
N GLU A 471 26.29 -28.99 27.30
CA GLU A 471 27.66 -29.27 27.73
C GLU A 471 27.88 -28.90 29.20
N THR A 472 27.41 -27.74 29.65
CA THR A 472 27.51 -27.34 31.06
C THR A 472 26.63 -28.21 31.97
N GLN A 473 25.47 -28.66 31.50
CA GLN A 473 24.61 -29.59 32.22
C GLN A 473 25.23 -30.99 32.30
N ASP A 474 25.86 -31.47 31.23
CA ASP A 474 26.60 -32.73 31.19
C ASP A 474 27.83 -32.66 32.10
N LEU A 475 28.60 -31.57 32.04
CA LEU A 475 29.69 -31.33 32.98
C LEU A 475 29.19 -31.28 34.42
N ARG A 476 28.03 -30.67 34.70
CA ARG A 476 27.42 -30.66 36.04
C ARG A 476 26.97 -32.05 36.48
N ASN A 477 26.39 -32.85 35.59
CA ASN A 477 25.98 -34.22 35.87
C ASN A 477 27.18 -35.13 36.11
N MET A 478 28.24 -35.02 35.30
CA MET A 478 29.52 -35.69 35.51
C MET A 478 30.17 -35.23 36.81
N SER A 479 30.13 -33.93 37.11
CA SER A 479 30.59 -33.40 38.41
C SER A 479 29.81 -34.00 39.57
N GLN A 480 28.50 -34.24 39.46
CA GLN A 480 27.73 -34.84 40.55
C GLN A 480 28.01 -36.34 40.75
N VAL A 481 28.23 -37.08 39.66
CA VAL A 481 28.55 -38.52 39.71
C VAL A 481 30.02 -38.74 40.12
N ASP A 482 30.95 -37.92 39.63
CA ASP A 482 32.37 -38.01 39.95
C ASP A 482 32.77 -37.27 41.23
N ASN A 483 32.09 -36.22 41.69
CA ASN A 483 32.44 -35.58 42.97
C ASN A 483 32.12 -36.49 44.16
N GLY A 484 31.09 -37.33 44.09
CA GLY A 484 30.82 -38.30 45.16
C GLY A 484 31.98 -39.27 45.35
N VAL A 485 32.51 -39.82 44.26
CA VAL A 485 33.60 -40.82 44.28
C VAL A 485 34.99 -40.17 44.39
N ASN A 486 35.20 -38.97 43.81
CA ASN A 486 36.45 -38.23 43.93
C ASN A 486 36.60 -37.53 45.28
N LEU A 487 35.54 -37.02 45.89
CA LEU A 487 35.65 -36.46 47.25
C LEU A 487 35.90 -37.57 48.27
N ASP A 488 35.25 -38.72 48.13
CA ASP A 488 35.43 -39.84 49.05
C ASP A 488 36.81 -40.50 48.87
N SER A 489 37.29 -40.64 47.62
CA SER A 489 38.66 -41.13 47.37
C SER A 489 39.73 -40.12 47.80
N ARG A 490 39.52 -38.82 47.56
CA ARG A 490 40.43 -37.76 48.04
C ARG A 490 40.41 -37.64 49.56
N PHE A 491 39.26 -37.81 50.19
CA PHE A 491 39.13 -37.86 51.65
C PHE A 491 39.92 -39.05 52.21
N GLN A 492 39.79 -40.24 51.62
CA GLN A 492 40.58 -41.41 52.01
C GLN A 492 42.10 -41.23 51.80
N VAL A 493 42.52 -40.55 50.72
CA VAL A 493 43.94 -40.24 50.49
C VAL A 493 44.45 -39.26 51.55
N LEU A 494 43.69 -38.19 51.83
CA LEU A 494 44.04 -37.22 52.87
C LEU A 494 44.05 -37.84 54.27
N GLU A 495 43.15 -38.77 54.57
CA GLU A 495 43.17 -39.52 55.83
C GLU A 495 44.44 -40.38 55.96
N ARG A 496 44.86 -41.06 54.88
CA ARG A 496 46.12 -41.82 54.88
C ARG A 496 47.32 -40.91 55.07
N GLU A 497 47.38 -39.79 54.35
CA GLU A 497 48.46 -38.81 54.50
C GLU A 497 48.51 -38.24 55.92
N LEU A 498 47.35 -37.97 56.53
CA LEU A 498 47.27 -37.50 57.92
C LEU A 498 47.80 -38.56 58.89
N ASP A 499 47.47 -39.83 58.68
CA ASP A 499 47.97 -40.92 59.52
C ASP A 499 49.46 -41.17 59.35
N ASP A 500 50.00 -41.03 58.14
CA ASP A 500 51.44 -41.09 57.88
C ASP A 500 52.17 -39.90 58.54
N LEU A 501 51.61 -38.69 58.47
CA LEU A 501 52.15 -37.53 59.19
C LEU A 501 52.12 -37.72 60.70
N LYS A 502 51.05 -38.31 61.26
CA LYS A 502 50.99 -38.66 62.69
C LYS A 502 52.04 -39.70 63.06
N ARG A 503 52.29 -40.70 62.21
CA ARG A 503 53.36 -41.69 62.42
C ARG A 503 54.73 -41.02 62.41
N LEU A 504 54.99 -40.17 61.41
CA LEU A 504 56.23 -39.43 61.30
C LEU A 504 56.45 -38.51 62.50
N SER A 505 55.40 -37.84 63.00
CA SER A 505 55.47 -37.03 64.22
C SER A 505 55.91 -37.89 65.41
N ARG A 506 55.30 -39.06 65.61
CA ARG A 506 55.68 -39.98 66.70
C ARG A 506 57.12 -40.47 66.57
N GLU A 507 57.57 -40.77 65.35
CA GLU A 507 58.96 -41.14 65.09
C GLU A 507 59.93 -40.00 65.42
N LYS A 508 59.56 -38.76 65.07
CA LYS A 508 60.35 -37.57 65.39
C LYS A 508 60.35 -37.26 66.89
N ASP A 509 59.24 -37.46 67.58
CA ASP A 509 59.18 -37.34 69.04
C ASP A 509 60.10 -38.36 69.72
N ASN A 510 60.12 -39.61 69.23
CA ASN A 510 61.06 -40.63 69.70
C ASN A 510 62.52 -40.25 69.41
N GLU A 511 62.80 -39.69 68.22
CA GLU A 511 64.14 -39.22 67.85
C GLU A 511 64.59 -38.06 68.77
N ILE A 512 63.69 -37.13 69.08
CA ILE A 512 63.94 -36.04 70.03
C ILE A 512 64.24 -36.60 71.42
N GLU A 513 63.48 -37.59 71.90
CA GLU A 513 63.72 -38.23 73.19
C GLU A 513 65.09 -38.95 73.23
N GLN A 514 65.46 -39.62 72.14
CA GLN A 514 66.79 -40.23 72.00
C GLN A 514 67.92 -39.19 71.97
N LEU A 515 67.70 -38.04 71.32
CA LEU A 515 68.68 -36.95 71.31
C LEU A 515 68.78 -36.28 72.69
N GLN A 516 67.67 -36.09 73.40
CA GLN A 516 67.65 -35.56 74.76
C GLN A 516 68.40 -36.48 75.73
N THR A 517 68.17 -37.80 75.67
CA THR A 517 68.91 -38.77 76.48
C THR A 517 70.41 -38.77 76.12
N ARG A 518 70.77 -38.71 74.84
CA ARG A 518 72.18 -38.55 74.43
C ARG A 518 72.78 -37.24 74.96
N LEU A 519 72.06 -36.13 74.87
CA LEU A 519 72.52 -34.84 75.39
C LEU A 519 72.73 -34.90 76.90
N GLN A 520 71.81 -35.52 77.66
CA GLN A 520 71.99 -35.76 79.08
C GLN A 520 73.24 -36.60 79.36
N THR A 521 73.48 -37.68 78.60
CA THR A 521 74.71 -38.47 78.78
C THR A 521 75.99 -37.67 78.47
N VAL A 522 75.96 -36.78 77.47
CA VAL A 522 77.09 -35.90 77.15
C VAL A 522 77.29 -34.86 78.24
N ALA A 523 76.21 -34.29 78.79
CA ALA A 523 76.27 -33.35 79.90
C ALA A 523 76.90 -34.01 81.14
N ILE A 524 76.47 -35.23 81.49
CA ILE A 524 77.07 -36.02 82.59
C ILE A 524 78.56 -36.29 82.32
N LYS A 525 78.94 -36.69 81.10
CA LYS A 525 80.35 -36.92 80.74
C LYS A 525 81.18 -35.63 80.79
N ARG A 526 80.60 -34.49 80.38
CA ARG A 526 81.26 -33.17 80.47
C ARG A 526 81.47 -32.78 81.94
N GLU A 527 80.46 -32.93 82.77
CA GLU A 527 80.54 -32.69 84.21
C GLU A 527 81.60 -33.58 84.88
N GLN A 528 81.67 -34.86 84.49
CA GLN A 528 82.73 -35.77 84.96
C GLN A 528 84.12 -35.30 84.55
N ARG A 529 84.30 -34.82 83.31
CA ARG A 529 85.59 -34.27 82.85
C ARG A 529 85.96 -32.98 83.58
N GLU A 530 85.03 -32.04 83.74
CA GLU A 530 85.25 -30.80 84.47
C GLU A 530 85.58 -31.09 85.95
N ASN A 531 84.89 -32.04 86.58
CA ASN A 531 85.22 -32.51 87.93
C ASN A 531 86.61 -33.17 88.02
N HIS A 532 87.04 -33.89 86.99
CA HIS A 532 88.39 -34.46 86.95
C HIS A 532 89.47 -33.38 86.83
N LEU A 533 89.26 -32.36 85.99
CA LEU A 533 90.17 -31.21 85.88
C LEU A 533 90.25 -30.42 87.19
N ARG A 534 89.12 -30.18 87.87
CA ARG A 534 89.08 -29.49 89.17
C ARG A 534 89.91 -30.19 90.25
N ARG A 535 90.01 -31.53 90.19
CA ARG A 535 90.77 -32.34 91.14
C ARG A 535 92.26 -32.44 90.84
N SER A 536 92.73 -32.08 89.64
CA SER A 536 94.14 -32.28 89.24
C SER A 536 94.98 -31.00 89.21
N ILE A 537 94.50 -29.89 89.75
CA ILE A 537 95.30 -28.65 89.78
C ILE A 537 96.30 -28.72 90.93
N VAL A 538 97.59 -28.67 90.59
CA VAL A 538 98.72 -28.73 91.52
C VAL A 538 99.51 -27.42 91.37
N VAL A 539 99.99 -26.86 92.48
CA VAL A 539 100.79 -25.64 92.52
C VAL A 539 102.26 -26.03 92.71
N ILE A 540 103.16 -25.43 91.94
CA ILE A 540 104.60 -25.73 92.00
C ILE A 540 105.31 -24.58 92.70
N ASP A 541 106.10 -24.90 93.73
CA ASP A 541 106.97 -23.95 94.41
C ASP A 541 108.10 -23.48 93.46
N PRO A 542 108.22 -22.18 93.14
CA PRO A 542 109.18 -21.67 92.16
C PRO A 542 110.65 -21.82 92.57
N ASP A 543 110.95 -21.89 93.88
CA ASP A 543 112.33 -21.96 94.36
C ASP A 543 112.82 -23.41 94.54
N THR A 544 111.90 -24.34 94.84
CA THR A 544 112.24 -25.75 95.10
C THR A 544 111.76 -26.72 94.01
N GLY A 545 110.91 -26.27 93.10
CA GLY A 545 110.32 -27.08 92.02
C GLY A 545 109.38 -28.18 92.52
N LYS A 546 108.98 -28.15 93.79
CA LYS A 546 108.15 -29.20 94.40
C LYS A 546 106.67 -28.96 94.09
N GLU A 547 106.00 -29.98 93.59
CA GLU A 547 104.56 -30.03 93.38
C GLU A 547 103.81 -30.22 94.71
N MET A 548 102.80 -29.38 94.97
CA MET A 548 101.97 -29.45 96.17
C MET A 548 100.52 -29.04 95.93
N THR A 549 99.63 -29.47 96.81
CA THR A 549 98.21 -29.16 96.68
C THR A 549 97.95 -27.66 96.87
N PRO A 550 96.89 -27.08 96.26
CA PRO A 550 96.54 -25.67 96.46
C PRO A 550 96.37 -25.28 97.94
N GLU A 551 95.97 -26.22 98.80
CA GLU A 551 95.89 -26.01 100.26
C GLU A 551 97.27 -25.84 100.89
N GLU A 552 98.20 -26.76 100.59
CA GLU A 552 99.58 -26.69 101.08
C GLU A 552 100.28 -25.41 100.60
N ALA A 553 100.09 -25.03 99.33
CA ALA A 553 100.65 -23.81 98.74
C ALA A 553 100.15 -22.53 99.43
N HIS A 554 98.88 -22.48 99.85
CA HIS A 554 98.36 -21.34 100.61
C HIS A 554 98.97 -21.27 102.02
N THR A 555 99.09 -22.41 102.73
CA THR A 555 99.75 -22.45 104.05
C THR A 555 101.21 -22.01 104.01
N LEU A 556 101.92 -22.26 102.91
CA LEU A 556 103.29 -21.77 102.69
C LEU A 556 103.36 -20.31 102.21
N GLY A 557 102.21 -19.67 101.97
CA GLY A 557 102.13 -18.29 101.48
C GLY A 557 102.50 -18.12 100.00
N LEU A 558 102.60 -19.20 99.23
CA LEU A 558 102.93 -19.17 97.79
C LEU A 558 101.78 -18.66 96.93
N ILE A 559 100.55 -18.76 97.43
CA ILE A 559 99.35 -18.23 96.77
C ILE A 559 98.50 -17.43 97.77
N GLU A 560 97.87 -16.35 97.31
CA GLU A 560 96.91 -15.60 98.11
C GLU A 560 95.59 -16.39 98.30
N TRP A 561 94.86 -16.12 99.39
CA TRP A 561 93.57 -16.74 99.69
C TRP A 561 92.54 -16.62 98.56
N SER A 562 92.56 -15.49 97.83
CA SER A 562 91.67 -15.25 96.68
C SER A 562 91.90 -16.24 95.54
N LEU A 563 93.15 -16.66 95.34
CA LEU A 563 93.54 -17.64 94.33
C LEU A 563 93.25 -19.07 94.81
N TYR A 564 93.48 -19.36 96.10
CA TYR A 564 93.10 -20.63 96.72
C TYR A 564 91.59 -20.93 96.55
N VAL A 565 90.72 -19.94 96.83
CA VAL A 565 89.27 -20.11 96.66
C VAL A 565 88.88 -20.41 95.21
N LYS A 566 89.53 -19.79 94.22
CA LYS A 566 89.31 -20.07 92.80
C LYS A 566 89.84 -21.42 92.34
N LEU A 567 90.84 -21.97 93.02
CA LEU A 567 91.41 -23.29 92.72
C LEU A 567 90.65 -24.43 93.42
N LYS A 568 89.94 -24.14 94.51
CA LYS A 568 89.08 -25.09 95.23
C LYS A 568 87.65 -25.17 94.68
N SER A 569 87.16 -24.06 94.09
CA SER A 569 85.82 -23.93 93.48
C SER A 569 85.81 -24.33 92.01
#